data_AF-A0ABD0PAC5-F1
#
_entry.id   AF-A0ABD0PAC5-F1
#
_cell.length_a   1.000
_cell.length_b   1.000
_cell.length_c   1.000
_cell.angle_alpha   90.00
_cell.angle_beta   90.00
_cell.angle_gamma   90.00
#
_symmetry.space_group_name_H-M   'P 1'
#
loop_
_entity.id
_entity.type
_entity.pdbx_description
1 polymer ?
#
loop_
_entity_poly.entity_id
_entity_poly.type
_entity_poly.pdbx_seq_one_letter_code
_entity_poly.pdbx_strand_id
1 'polypeptide(L)'
;PELVLRKVINFSDCTVCLDKRNASGKIEFYQDPLLYKCSFRTRLHFTYDNINAKIPAVIKVHTMVESLKLSLTDQQLPMFIRLMELGVALYYGEMGVQRDGEKEESGSLRESVP
;
A
#
# COMPACT_ATOMS: atom_id res chain seq x y z
N PRO A 1 -24.78 -7.26 24.69
CA PRO A 1 -23.52 -7.94 24.29
C PRO A 1 -22.69 -7.01 23.41
N GLU A 2 -21.41 -6.81 23.71
CA GLU A 2 -20.51 -6.02 22.86
C GLU A 2 -20.10 -6.89 21.65
N LEU A 3 -20.41 -6.46 20.42
CA LEU A 3 -20.10 -7.21 19.21
C LEU A 3 -18.63 -6.99 18.83
N VAL A 4 -17.76 -7.74 19.50
CA VAL A 4 -16.31 -7.59 19.38
C VAL A 4 -15.68 -8.85 18.81
N LEU A 5 -14.84 -8.68 17.79
CA LEU A 5 -13.97 -9.72 17.24
C LEU A 5 -12.52 -9.44 17.62
N ARG A 6 -11.88 -10.40 18.29
CA ARG A 6 -10.46 -10.32 18.68
C ARG A 6 -9.68 -11.40 17.96
N LYS A 7 -8.56 -11.02 17.33
CA LYS A 7 -7.67 -11.96 16.64
C LYS A 7 -6.22 -11.69 17.02
N VAL A 8 -5.50 -12.74 17.39
CA VAL A 8 -4.04 -12.67 17.58
C VAL A 8 -3.38 -13.35 16.39
N ILE A 9 -2.45 -12.66 15.75
CA ILE A 9 -1.68 -13.15 14.62
C ILE A 9 -0.21 -13.12 15.02
N ASN A 10 0.48 -14.24 14.84
CA ASN A 10 1.92 -14.34 15.02
C ASN A 10 2.56 -14.45 13.64
N PHE A 11 3.46 -13.53 13.33
CA PHE A 11 4.31 -13.58 12.16
C PHE A 11 5.67 -14.09 12.60
N SER A 12 6.13 -15.15 11.96
CA SER A 12 7.46 -15.75 12.17
C SER A 12 8.28 -15.60 10.90
N ASP A 13 9.56 -15.23 11.06
CA ASP A 13 10.54 -15.12 9.96
C ASP A 13 10.08 -14.23 8.79
N CYS A 14 9.34 -13.17 9.07
CA CYS A 14 8.82 -12.26 8.05
C CYS A 14 9.96 -11.49 7.38
N THR A 15 10.02 -11.57 6.05
CA THR A 15 10.98 -10.83 5.22
C THR A 15 10.21 -9.94 4.26
N VAL A 16 10.59 -8.66 4.19
CA VAL A 16 9.93 -7.65 3.34
C VAL A 16 10.96 -7.04 2.41
N CYS A 17 10.66 -7.05 1.12
CA CYS A 17 11.48 -6.44 0.07
C CYS A 17 10.69 -5.32 -0.63
N LEU A 18 11.41 -4.33 -1.14
CA LEU A 18 10.85 -3.26 -1.97
C LEU A 18 11.37 -3.42 -3.39
N ASP A 19 10.58 -4.11 -4.21
CA ASP A 19 10.96 -4.51 -5.57
C ASP A 19 10.22 -3.71 -6.63
N LYS A 20 10.89 -3.46 -7.76
CA LYS A 20 10.27 -2.90 -8.95
C LYS A 20 9.64 -3.99 -9.80
N ARG A 21 8.41 -3.74 -10.26
CA ARG A 21 7.74 -4.56 -11.29
C ARG A 21 7.85 -3.92 -12.66
N ASN A 22 7.89 -4.74 -13.69
CA ASN A 22 7.78 -4.28 -15.08
C ASN A 22 6.29 -4.09 -15.48
N ALA A 23 6.05 -3.71 -16.74
CA ALA A 23 4.70 -3.44 -17.24
C ALA A 23 3.77 -4.68 -17.23
N SER A 24 4.31 -5.90 -17.16
CA SER A 24 3.52 -7.14 -17.00
C SER A 24 3.33 -7.55 -15.53
N GLY A 25 3.79 -6.72 -14.59
CA GLY A 25 3.68 -6.98 -13.16
C GLY A 25 4.71 -7.97 -12.60
N LYS A 26 5.68 -8.38 -13.41
CA LYS A 26 6.75 -9.31 -13.01
C LYS A 26 7.89 -8.56 -12.32
N ILE A 27 8.46 -9.17 -11.28
CA ILE A 27 9.70 -8.73 -10.64
C ILE A 27 10.86 -9.34 -11.43
N GLU A 28 11.72 -8.50 -11.98
CA GLU A 28 12.89 -8.94 -12.75
C GLU A 28 14.11 -9.10 -11.84
N PHE A 29 14.26 -8.22 -10.86
CA PHE A 29 15.37 -8.22 -9.92
C PHE A 29 14.85 -7.99 -8.50
N TYR A 30 15.11 -8.95 -7.63
CA TYR A 30 14.83 -8.82 -6.20
C TYR A 30 15.88 -7.94 -5.55
N GLN A 31 15.44 -7.01 -4.71
CA GLN A 31 16.29 -6.13 -3.93
C GLN A 31 16.62 -6.75 -2.58
N ASP A 32 17.64 -6.20 -1.93
CA ASP A 32 17.97 -6.58 -0.56
C ASP A 32 16.77 -6.34 0.37
N PRO A 33 16.54 -7.21 1.37
CA PRO A 33 15.39 -7.06 2.26
C PRO A 33 15.42 -5.76 3.06
N LEU A 34 14.29 -5.05 3.09
CA LEU A 34 14.07 -3.94 4.01
C LEU A 34 13.98 -4.42 5.46
N LEU A 35 13.31 -5.56 5.63
CA LEU A 35 13.16 -6.26 6.89
C LEU A 35 13.53 -7.72 6.65
N TYR A 36 14.42 -8.28 7.46
CA TYR A 36 14.88 -9.65 7.30
C TYR A 36 14.52 -10.50 8.51
N LYS A 37 13.81 -11.61 8.27
CA LYS A 37 13.43 -12.64 9.27
C LYS A 37 12.92 -12.08 10.59
N CYS A 38 12.08 -11.07 10.53
CA CYS A 38 11.49 -10.45 11.71
C CYS A 38 10.29 -11.25 12.20
N SER A 39 10.25 -11.50 13.49
CA SER A 39 9.11 -12.14 14.14
C SER A 39 8.39 -11.14 15.02
N PHE A 40 7.08 -11.02 14.84
CA PHE A 40 6.25 -10.07 15.59
C PHE A 40 4.83 -10.60 15.78
N ARG A 41 4.14 -10.07 16.79
CA ARG A 41 2.76 -10.43 17.11
C ARG A 41 1.86 -9.22 16.93
N THR A 42 0.78 -9.40 16.19
CA THR A 42 -0.27 -8.39 16.03
C THR A 42 -1.56 -8.86 16.69
N ARG A 43 -2.13 -8.02 17.56
CA ARG A 43 -3.45 -8.20 18.15
C ARG A 43 -4.42 -7.25 17.46
N LEU A 44 -5.46 -7.80 16.87
CA LEU A 44 -6.56 -7.09 16.20
C LEU A 44 -7.78 -7.11 17.10
N HIS A 45 -8.44 -5.97 17.23
CA HIS A 45 -9.69 -5.79 17.94
C HIS A 45 -10.66 -4.98 17.09
N PHE A 46 -11.72 -5.63 16.65
CA PHE A 46 -12.77 -5.05 15.83
C PHE A 46 -14.04 -4.95 16.65
N THR A 47 -14.66 -3.77 16.71
CA THR A 47 -15.99 -3.58 17.32
C THR A 47 -16.99 -3.26 16.22
N TYR A 48 -18.14 -3.91 16.25
CA TYR A 48 -19.23 -3.75 15.29
C TYR A 48 -20.44 -3.14 15.98
N ASP A 49 -21.18 -2.28 15.27
CA ASP A 49 -22.39 -1.66 15.82
C ASP A 49 -23.55 -2.65 15.92
N ASN A 50 -23.63 -3.61 14.98
CA ASN A 50 -24.67 -4.63 14.93
C ASN A 50 -24.18 -5.91 14.23
N ILE A 51 -24.95 -7.00 14.37
CA ILE A 51 -24.55 -8.33 13.91
C ILE A 51 -24.51 -8.48 12.39
N ASN A 52 -25.18 -7.59 11.66
CA ASN A 52 -25.22 -7.60 10.20
C ASN A 52 -24.16 -6.67 9.58
N ALA A 53 -23.40 -5.94 10.41
CA ALA A 53 -22.38 -5.02 9.93
C ALA A 53 -21.20 -5.78 9.30
N LYS A 54 -20.92 -5.48 8.03
CA LYS A 54 -19.79 -6.08 7.28
C LYS A 54 -18.45 -5.42 7.60
N ILE A 55 -18.50 -4.16 8.06
CA ILE A 55 -17.32 -3.35 8.37
C ILE A 55 -17.39 -2.98 9.86
N PRO A 56 -16.29 -3.15 10.61
CA PRO A 56 -16.26 -2.74 12.01
C PRO A 56 -16.25 -1.21 12.14
N ALA A 57 -16.95 -0.70 13.15
CA ALA A 57 -16.97 0.72 13.50
C ALA A 57 -15.66 1.17 14.15
N VAL A 58 -15.02 0.27 14.92
CA VAL A 58 -13.73 0.53 15.56
C VAL A 58 -12.75 -0.59 15.23
N ILE A 59 -11.56 -0.21 14.76
CA ILE A 59 -10.44 -1.11 14.52
C ILE A 59 -9.27 -0.68 15.41
N LYS A 60 -8.81 -1.57 16.29
CA LYS A 60 -7.57 -1.37 17.06
C LYS A 60 -6.57 -2.44 16.67
N VAL A 61 -5.35 -2.01 16.34
CA VAL A 61 -4.24 -2.88 15.93
C VAL A 61 -3.06 -2.62 16.84
N HIS A 62 -2.67 -3.61 17.63
CA HIS A 62 -1.48 -3.53 18.48
C HIS A 62 -0.44 -4.52 17.99
N THR A 63 0.70 -4.01 17.53
CA THR A 63 1.82 -4.83 17.10
C THR A 63 2.94 -4.77 18.12
N MET A 64 3.48 -5.92 18.48
CA MET A 64 4.60 -6.08 19.41
C MET A 64 5.73 -6.83 18.69
N VAL A 65 6.91 -6.25 18.73
CA VAL A 65 8.14 -6.79 18.15
C VAL A 65 9.28 -6.55 19.14
N GLU A 66 10.16 -7.53 19.32
CA GLU A 66 11.29 -7.40 20.25
C GLU A 66 12.43 -6.56 19.66
N SER A 67 12.72 -6.78 18.38
CA SER A 67 13.75 -6.05 17.64
C SER A 67 13.30 -5.84 16.21
N LEU A 68 13.18 -4.58 15.81
CA LEU A 68 12.89 -4.19 14.44
C LEU A 68 14.14 -3.57 13.81
N LYS A 69 14.76 -4.27 12.86
CA LYS A 69 15.92 -3.78 12.11
C LYS A 69 15.50 -3.53 10.68
N LEU A 70 15.48 -2.25 10.30
CA LEU A 70 15.19 -1.83 8.94
C LEU A 70 16.49 -1.44 8.25
N SER A 71 16.67 -1.87 7.01
CA SER A 71 17.78 -1.49 6.15
C SER A 71 17.23 -0.92 4.85
N LEU A 72 17.77 0.21 4.42
CA LEU A 72 17.42 0.86 3.16
C LEU A 72 18.72 1.18 2.44
N THR A 73 18.85 0.73 1.20
CA THR A 73 19.98 1.08 0.34
C THR A 73 19.69 2.34 -0.46
N ASP A 74 20.74 2.97 -1.01
CA ASP A 74 20.60 4.16 -1.86
C ASP A 74 19.71 3.92 -3.08
N GLN A 75 19.73 2.71 -3.64
CA GLN A 75 18.85 2.31 -4.75
C GLN A 75 17.38 2.21 -4.32
N GLN A 76 17.12 1.85 -3.06
CA GLN A 76 15.77 1.70 -2.51
C GLN A 76 15.16 3.01 -2.03
N LEU A 77 15.99 4.00 -1.69
CA LEU A 77 15.54 5.27 -1.17
C LEU A 77 14.52 5.99 -2.09
N PRO A 78 14.72 6.10 -3.42
CA PRO A 78 13.73 6.69 -4.32
C PRO A 78 12.41 5.90 -4.37
N MET A 79 12.48 4.56 -4.25
CA MET A 79 11.28 3.72 -4.23
C MET A 79 10.49 3.93 -2.94
N PHE A 80 11.19 4.06 -1.82
CA PHE A 80 10.58 4.33 -0.52
C PHE A 80 9.90 5.70 -0.50
N ILE A 81 10.55 6.74 -1.04
CA ILE A 81 9.98 8.09 -1.13
C ILE A 81 8.67 8.07 -1.94
N ARG A 82 8.63 7.40 -3.10
CA ARG A 82 7.40 7.28 -3.89
C ARG A 82 6.27 6.59 -3.14
N LEU A 83 6.58 5.57 -2.32
CA LEU A 83 5.57 4.91 -1.49
C LEU A 83 5.05 5.86 -0.39
N MET A 84 5.91 6.70 0.18
CA MET A 84 5.50 7.73 1.14
C MET A 84 4.61 8.80 0.48
N GLU A 85 5.00 9.31 -0.69
CA GLU A 85 4.20 10.27 -1.46
C GLU A 85 2.82 9.70 -1.78
N LEU A 86 2.75 8.43 -2.21
CA LEU A 86 1.49 7.72 -2.42
C LEU A 86 0.67 7.63 -1.13
N GLY A 87 1.29 7.28 0.00
CA GLY A 87 0.63 7.23 1.30
C GLY A 87 0.05 8.58 1.73
N VAL A 88 0.80 9.66 1.50
CA VAL A 88 0.36 11.04 1.76
C VAL A 88 -0.82 11.43 0.86
N ALA A 89 -0.72 11.16 -0.45
CA ALA A 89 -1.78 11.44 -1.40
C ALA A 89 -3.07 10.66 -1.09
N LEU A 90 -2.94 9.40 -0.64
CA LEU A 90 -4.07 8.60 -0.16
C LEU A 90 -4.68 9.16 1.13
N TYR A 91 -3.85 9.64 2.05
CA TYR A 91 -4.31 10.20 3.32
C TYR A 91 -5.11 11.50 3.13
N TYR A 92 -4.63 12.40 2.27
CA TYR A 92 -5.32 13.66 1.97
C TYR A 92 -6.42 13.52 0.91
N GLY A 93 -6.59 12.33 0.31
CA GLY A 93 -7.57 12.10 -0.74
C GLY A 93 -7.24 12.82 -2.06
N GLU A 94 -5.98 13.19 -2.26
CA GLU A 94 -5.48 13.87 -3.47
C GLU A 94 -5.32 12.92 -4.66
N MET A 95 -5.46 11.61 -4.43
CA MET A 95 -5.65 10.59 -5.48
C MET A 95 -7.03 10.77 -6.13
N GLY A 96 -7.22 11.89 -6.80
CA GLY A 96 -8.35 12.13 -7.69
C GLY A 96 -8.36 11.05 -8.76
N VAL A 97 -9.50 10.37 -8.89
CA VAL A 97 -9.81 9.47 -9.99
C VAL A 97 -9.42 10.18 -11.29
N GLN A 98 -8.38 9.70 -11.98
CA GLN A 98 -8.23 10.02 -13.39
C GLN A 98 -9.46 9.43 -14.07
N ARG A 99 -10.47 10.28 -14.31
CA ARG A 99 -11.48 10.01 -15.32
C ARG A 99 -10.74 10.04 -16.65
N ASP A 100 -10.35 8.88 -17.12
CA ASP A 100 -10.07 8.68 -18.54
C ASP A 100 -11.31 9.14 -19.31
N GLY A 101 -11.14 10.19 -20.12
CA GLY A 101 -12.23 10.86 -20.81
C GLY A 101 -11.69 11.99 -21.70
N GLU A 102 -11.15 11.58 -22.85
CA GLU A 102 -11.09 12.32 -24.12
C GLU A 102 -10.25 13.62 -24.15
N LYS A 103 -8.98 13.46 -24.55
CA LYS A 103 -8.26 14.48 -25.33
C LYS A 103 -7.61 13.86 -26.57
N GLU A 104 -8.46 13.43 -27.49
CA GLU A 104 -8.24 13.42 -28.95
C GLU A 104 -9.35 14.34 -29.47
N GLU A 105 -9.23 15.35 -30.32
CA GLU A 105 -8.29 15.78 -31.35
C GLU A 105 -8.37 17.31 -31.45
N SER A 106 -7.24 17.99 -31.70
CA SER A 106 -7.23 19.08 -32.69
C SER A 106 -5.78 19.40 -33.05
N GLY A 107 -5.17 18.45 -33.74
CA GLY A 107 -4.00 18.70 -34.56
C GLY A 107 -4.43 19.45 -35.82
N SER A 108 -3.93 20.67 -35.96
CA SER A 108 -3.94 21.46 -37.19
C SER A 108 -3.64 20.64 -38.45
N LEU A 109 -4.54 20.69 -39.43
CA LEU A 109 -4.13 20.73 -40.83
C LEU A 109 -5.06 21.68 -41.62
N ARG A 110 -4.48 22.81 -42.00
CA ARG A 110 -4.93 23.64 -43.10
C ARG A 110 -4.68 22.91 -44.42
N GLU A 111 -5.42 23.37 -45.44
CA GLU A 111 -5.14 23.30 -46.87
C GLU A 111 -5.78 22.16 -47.68
N SER A 112 -6.87 22.49 -48.37
CA SER A 112 -6.98 22.28 -49.84
C SER A 112 -8.22 22.99 -50.40
N VAL A 113 -7.94 23.89 -51.34
CA VAL A 113 -8.81 24.73 -52.18
C VAL A 113 -9.54 23.88 -53.24
N PRO A 114 -10.68 24.35 -53.76
CA PRO A 114 -10.89 24.35 -55.21
C PRO A 114 -10.97 25.77 -55.80
#